data_AF-A0A4R9WVD8-F1
#
_entry.id   AF-A0A4R9WVD8-F1
#
_cell.length_a   1.000
_cell.length_b   1.000
_cell.length_c   1.000
_cell.angle_alpha   90.00
_cell.angle_beta   90.00
_cell.angle_gamma   90.00
#
_symmetry.space_group_name_H-M   'P 1'
#
loop_
_entity.id
_entity.type
_entity.pdbx_description
1 polymer ?
#
loop_
_entity_poly.entity_id
_entity_poly.type
_entity_poly.pdbx_seq_one_letter_code
_entity_poly.pdbx_strand_id
1 'polypeptide(L)'
;EGLAVSSWDVLSGKVEPGKNVLVYDGVSTHAGAGVADFISSRGSNVEIVTPDVKVADDVGGTTFPIFYRRLYAQGVIHTPNYWLDKVYEEDGKKIAVIRNEYTEEQEER
;
A
#
# COMPACT_ATOMS: atom_id res chain seq x y z
N GLU A 1 18.75 -5.05 1.21
CA GLU A 1 18.41 -3.75 0.60
C GLU A 1 17.84 -3.98 -0.81
N GLY A 2 17.02 -3.09 -1.36
CA GLY A 2 16.48 -3.20 -2.73
C GLY A 2 15.15 -3.97 -2.89
N LEU A 3 14.62 -4.54 -1.80
CA LEU A 3 13.37 -5.29 -1.83
C LEU A 3 12.13 -4.39 -1.83
N ALA A 4 12.24 -3.15 -1.35
CA ALA A 4 11.19 -2.13 -1.43
C ALA A 4 11.77 -0.82 -1.97
N VAL A 5 10.88 0.05 -2.45
CA VAL A 5 11.21 1.41 -2.93
C VAL A 5 10.33 2.43 -2.22
N SER A 6 10.79 3.67 -2.15
CA SER A 6 10.00 4.73 -1.50
C SER A 6 8.87 5.21 -2.41
N SER A 7 7.79 5.72 -1.80
CA SER A 7 6.73 6.42 -2.53
C SER A 7 7.28 7.61 -3.33
N TRP A 8 8.33 8.28 -2.82
CA TRP A 8 9.01 9.37 -3.51
C TRP A 8 9.68 8.92 -4.80
N ASP A 9 10.39 7.78 -4.81
CA ASP A 9 11.02 7.26 -6.03
C ASP A 9 9.98 6.95 -7.11
N VAL A 10 8.79 6.48 -6.72
CA VAL A 10 7.68 6.22 -7.64
C VAL A 10 7.04 7.52 -8.14
N LEU A 11 6.71 8.44 -7.22
CA LEU A 11 6.05 9.71 -7.56
C LEU A 11 6.95 10.63 -8.41
N SER A 12 8.27 10.55 -8.22
CA SER A 12 9.26 11.29 -9.02
C SER A 12 9.59 10.66 -10.37
N GLY A 13 9.07 9.45 -10.66
CA GLY A 13 9.33 8.73 -11.91
C GLY A 13 10.72 8.08 -11.96
N LYS A 14 11.44 8.00 -10.84
CA LYS A 14 12.72 7.28 -10.76
C LYS A 14 12.54 5.77 -10.82
N VAL A 15 11.41 5.26 -10.34
CA VAL A 15 11.03 3.85 -10.41
C VAL A 15 9.63 3.73 -10.99
N GLU A 16 9.51 3.00 -12.10
CA GLU A 16 8.21 2.67 -12.68
C GLU A 16 7.54 1.53 -11.89
N PRO A 17 6.25 1.65 -11.53
CA PRO A 17 5.53 0.59 -10.83
C PRO A 17 5.32 -0.63 -11.73
N GLY A 18 5.38 -1.82 -11.12
CA GLY A 18 5.02 -3.07 -11.78
C GLY A 18 3.50 -3.26 -11.88
N LYS A 19 3.08 -4.39 -12.47
CA LYS A 19 1.65 -4.69 -12.67
C LYS A 19 0.89 -4.96 -11.36
N ASN A 20 1.52 -5.62 -10.39
CA ASN A 20 0.95 -5.88 -9.07
C ASN A 20 1.83 -5.18 -8.03
N VAL A 21 1.23 -4.34 -7.20
CA VAL A 21 1.96 -3.50 -6.25
C VAL A 21 1.27 -3.54 -4.90
N LEU A 22 2.06 -3.83 -3.85
CA LEU A 22 1.67 -3.63 -2.47
C LEU A 22 2.27 -2.31 -1.97
N VAL A 23 1.40 -1.39 -1.53
CA VAL A 23 1.79 -0.14 -0.86
C VAL A 23 1.67 -0.39 0.64
N TYR A 24 2.78 -0.33 1.36
CA TYR A 24 2.75 -0.32 2.81
C TYR A 24 2.77 1.13 3.32
N ASP A 25 1.75 1.51 4.08
CA ASP A 25 1.62 2.82 4.71
C ASP A 25 1.53 2.67 6.23
N GLY A 26 2.64 2.93 6.91
CA GLY A 26 2.75 2.79 8.36
C GLY A 26 2.24 3.98 9.18
N VAL A 27 1.75 5.06 8.52
CA VAL A 27 1.29 6.27 9.23
C VAL A 27 -0.04 6.82 8.70
N SER A 28 -0.59 6.23 7.63
CA SER A 28 -1.91 6.56 7.07
C SER A 28 -2.11 8.04 6.71
N THR A 29 -1.05 8.71 6.27
CA THR A 29 -1.10 10.13 5.84
C THR A 29 -1.35 10.24 4.33
N HIS A 30 -1.35 11.48 3.82
CA HIS A 30 -1.58 11.76 2.38
C HIS A 30 -0.62 11.01 1.45
N ALA A 31 0.60 10.71 1.90
CA ALA A 31 1.61 10.10 1.05
C ALA A 31 1.24 8.67 0.62
N GLY A 32 0.75 7.83 1.54
CA GLY A 32 0.41 6.44 1.23
C GLY A 32 -0.85 6.33 0.36
N ALA A 33 -1.92 7.01 0.75
CA ALA A 33 -3.14 7.06 -0.07
C ALA A 33 -2.89 7.70 -1.45
N GLY A 34 -2.06 8.75 -1.50
CA GLY A 34 -1.68 9.44 -2.72
C GLY A 34 -0.86 8.57 -3.67
N VAL A 35 0.13 7.84 -3.18
CA VAL A 35 0.92 6.95 -4.04
C VAL A 35 0.10 5.75 -4.53
N ALA A 36 -0.81 5.21 -3.70
CA ALA A 36 -1.72 4.15 -4.14
C ALA A 36 -2.66 4.61 -5.26
N ASP A 37 -3.26 5.81 -5.16
CA ASP A 37 -4.07 6.42 -6.21
C ASP A 37 -3.25 6.69 -7.49
N PHE A 38 -2.01 7.16 -7.33
CA PHE A 38 -1.11 7.44 -8.43
C PHE A 38 -0.72 6.18 -9.23
N ILE A 39 -0.43 5.08 -8.53
CA ILE A 39 -0.02 3.81 -9.16
C ILE A 39 -1.23 3.14 -9.82
N SER A 40 -2.36 3.05 -9.11
CA SER A 40 -3.58 2.38 -9.61
C SER A 40 -4.22 3.12 -10.78
N SER A 41 -4.21 4.47 -10.77
CA SER A 41 -4.69 5.27 -11.92
C SER A 41 -3.91 5.05 -13.22
N ARG A 42 -2.72 4.43 -13.16
CA ARG A 42 -1.92 4.01 -14.32
C ARG A 42 -2.12 2.55 -14.71
N GLY A 43 -3.12 1.87 -14.15
CA GLY A 43 -3.52 0.52 -14.53
C GLY A 43 -2.81 -0.62 -13.81
N SER A 44 -2.11 -0.32 -12.71
CA SER A 44 -1.56 -1.36 -11.82
C SER A 44 -2.62 -1.89 -10.86
N ASN A 45 -2.56 -3.17 -10.52
CA ASN A 45 -3.33 -3.75 -9.44
C ASN A 45 -2.65 -3.39 -8.11
N VAL A 46 -3.36 -2.68 -7.24
CA VAL A 46 -2.79 -2.16 -5.99
C VAL A 46 -3.52 -2.73 -4.78
N GLU A 47 -2.75 -3.17 -3.79
CA GLU A 47 -3.20 -3.38 -2.41
C GLU A 47 -2.50 -2.35 -1.52
N ILE A 48 -3.24 -1.68 -0.65
CA ILE A 48 -2.68 -0.79 0.37
C ILE A 48 -2.85 -1.42 1.75
N VAL A 49 -1.73 -1.67 2.41
CA VAL A 49 -1.60 -2.31 3.72
C VAL A 49 -1.21 -1.25 4.74
N THR A 50 -1.87 -1.27 5.89
CA THR A 50 -1.55 -0.36 7.00
C THR A 50 -1.82 -1.04 8.35
N PRO A 51 -1.02 -0.77 9.40
CA PRO A 51 -1.33 -1.23 10.74
C PRO A 51 -2.53 -0.49 11.35
N ASP A 52 -2.93 0.66 10.81
CA ASP A 52 -4.05 1.43 11.32
C ASP A 52 -5.40 0.77 11.02
N VAL A 53 -6.43 1.16 11.78
CA VAL A 53 -7.79 0.62 11.67
C VAL A 53 -8.46 0.91 10.34
N LYS A 54 -7.93 1.88 9.57
CA LYS A 54 -8.36 2.17 8.21
C LYS A 54 -7.26 2.83 7.39
N VAL A 55 -7.27 2.59 6.08
CA VAL A 55 -6.44 3.35 5.12
C VAL A 55 -6.79 4.84 5.21
N ALA A 56 -5.78 5.70 5.13
CA ALA A 56 -5.92 7.15 5.17
C ALA A 56 -6.57 7.66 6.48
N ASP A 57 -6.24 7.04 7.61
CA ASP A 57 -6.68 7.47 8.94
C ASP A 57 -6.29 8.92 9.27
N ASP A 58 -5.01 9.25 9.08
CA ASP A 58 -4.44 10.57 9.41
C ASP A 58 -4.48 11.58 8.26
N VAL A 59 -5.38 11.37 7.28
CA VAL A 59 -5.62 12.31 6.16
C VAL A 59 -6.68 13.36 6.49
N GLY A 60 -7.45 13.14 7.57
CA GLY A 60 -8.52 14.03 8.01
C GLY A 60 -9.90 13.70 7.43
N GLY A 61 -10.93 13.98 8.24
CA GLY A 61 -12.32 13.54 8.01
C GLY A 61 -12.99 14.02 6.73
N THR A 62 -12.54 15.15 6.16
CA THR A 62 -13.09 15.71 4.92
C THR A 62 -12.34 15.24 3.67
N THR A 63 -11.10 14.76 3.82
CA THR A 63 -10.25 14.40 2.67
C THR A 63 -10.21 12.91 2.42
N PHE A 64 -10.19 12.06 3.46
CA PHE A 64 -10.17 10.61 3.27
C PHE A 64 -11.32 10.08 2.38
N PRO A 65 -12.56 10.63 2.40
CA PRO A 65 -13.63 10.14 1.53
C PRO A 65 -13.32 10.33 0.03
N ILE A 66 -12.51 11.34 -0.31
CA ILE A 66 -12.07 11.59 -1.70
C ILE A 66 -11.14 10.46 -2.16
N PHE A 67 -10.19 10.06 -1.32
CA PHE A 67 -9.32 8.91 -1.60
C PHE A 67 -10.14 7.63 -1.71
N TYR A 68 -11.03 7.35 -0.76
CA TYR A 68 -11.84 6.12 -0.79
C TYR A 68 -12.65 6.00 -2.07
N ARG A 69 -13.33 7.08 -2.50
CA ARG A 69 -14.07 7.07 -3.75
C ARG A 69 -13.19 6.70 -4.95
N ARG A 70 -11.95 7.21 -5.00
CA ARG A 70 -11.01 6.96 -6.09
C ARG A 70 -10.43 5.54 -6.03
N LEU A 71 -9.88 5.17 -4.88
CA LEU A 71 -9.25 3.88 -4.64
C LEU A 71 -10.24 2.72 -4.90
N TYR A 72 -11.47 2.82 -4.39
CA TYR A 72 -12.51 1.82 -4.69
C TYR A 72 -12.89 1.80 -6.17
N ALA A 73 -13.04 2.96 -6.83
CA ALA A 73 -13.35 3.01 -8.26
C ALA A 73 -12.23 2.43 -9.14
N GLN A 74 -10.99 2.45 -8.65
CA GLN A 74 -9.81 1.87 -9.30
C GLN A 74 -9.59 0.39 -8.93
N GLY A 75 -10.42 -0.18 -8.06
CA GLY A 75 -10.29 -1.58 -7.63
C GLY A 75 -9.12 -1.84 -6.67
N VAL A 76 -8.65 -0.82 -5.95
CA VAL A 76 -7.60 -0.97 -4.95
C VAL A 76 -8.12 -1.81 -3.77
N ILE A 77 -7.32 -2.77 -3.33
CA ILE A 77 -7.62 -3.60 -2.14
C ILE A 77 -7.13 -2.86 -0.91
N HIS A 78 -7.99 -2.72 0.09
CA HIS A 78 -7.67 -2.08 1.37
C HIS A 78 -7.46 -3.15 2.43
N THR A 79 -6.28 -3.17 3.06
CA THR A 79 -5.89 -4.15 4.07
C THR A 79 -5.44 -3.45 5.36
N PRO A 80 -6.40 -2.94 6.17
CA PRO A 80 -6.10 -2.32 7.45
C PRO A 80 -5.82 -3.36 8.54
N ASN A 81 -5.19 -2.94 9.64
CA ASN A 81 -4.81 -3.77 10.79
C ASN A 81 -3.70 -4.79 10.49
N TYR A 82 -2.82 -4.52 9.53
CA TYR A 82 -1.69 -5.40 9.21
C TYR A 82 -0.36 -4.65 9.21
N TRP A 83 0.61 -5.20 9.92
CA TRP A 83 2.01 -4.79 9.84
C TRP A 83 2.71 -5.50 8.70
N LEU A 84 3.70 -4.84 8.10
CA LEU A 84 4.67 -5.48 7.23
C LEU A 84 5.86 -5.97 8.06
N ASP A 85 5.95 -7.28 8.27
CA ASP A 85 7.02 -7.88 9.08
C ASP A 85 8.29 -8.10 8.24
N LYS A 86 8.15 -8.54 7.00
CA LYS A 86 9.28 -8.89 6.13
C LYS A 86 8.94 -8.75 4.66
N VAL A 87 9.95 -8.42 3.85
CA VAL A 87 9.93 -8.64 2.40
C VAL A 87 11.08 -9.56 2.04
N TYR A 88 10.83 -10.54 1.17
CA TYR A 88 11.87 -11.40 0.61
C TYR A 88 11.65 -11.62 -0.89
N GLU A 89 12.64 -12.17 -1.56
CA GLU A 89 12.55 -12.51 -2.99
C GLU A 89 12.48 -14.02 -3.15
N GLU A 90 11.52 -14.47 -3.96
CA GLU A 90 11.34 -15.87 -4.35
C GLU A 90 10.89 -15.91 -5.82
N ASP A 91 11.55 -16.72 -6.65
CA ASP A 91 11.28 -16.86 -8.08
C ASP A 91 11.19 -15.52 -8.86
N GLY A 92 12.05 -14.56 -8.48
CA GLY A 92 12.09 -13.22 -9.09
C GLY A 92 10.90 -12.31 -8.72
N LYS A 93 10.08 -12.72 -7.74
CA LYS A 93 9.00 -11.92 -7.16
C LYS A 93 9.37 -11.46 -5.77
N LYS A 94 8.89 -10.29 -5.40
CA LYS A 94 8.98 -9.76 -4.04
C LYS A 94 7.74 -10.20 -3.28
N ILE A 95 7.94 -10.99 -2.23
CA ILE A 95 6.89 -11.51 -1.35
C ILE A 95 6.88 -10.69 -0.07
N ALA A 96 5.70 -10.18 0.30
CA ALA A 96 5.50 -9.44 1.53
C ALA A 96 4.85 -10.35 2.58
N VAL A 97 5.49 -10.48 3.75
CA VAL A 97 4.90 -11.14 4.93
C VAL A 97 4.24 -10.05 5.76
N ILE A 98 2.92 -10.09 5.81
CA ILE A 98 2.10 -9.18 6.61
C ILE A 98 1.54 -9.92 7.82
N ARG A 99 1.41 -9.23 8.95
CA ARG A 99 0.90 -9.79 10.20
C ARG A 99 -0.27 -9.00 10.72
N ASN A 100 -1.36 -9.67 11.04
CA ASN A 100 -2.52 -9.04 11.65
C ASN A 100 -2.14 -8.46 13.03
N GLU A 101 -2.47 -7.19 13.27
CA GLU A 101 -2.14 -6.48 14.50
C GLU A 101 -2.79 -7.11 15.75
N TYR A 102 -3.95 -7.76 15.60
CA TYR A 102 -4.74 -8.25 16.72
C TYR A 102 -4.62 -9.75 16.96
N THR A 103 -4.36 -10.54 15.92
CA THR A 103 -4.27 -12.01 16.02
C THR A 103 -2.85 -12.55 15.93
N GLU A 104 -1.89 -11.72 15.52
CA GLU A 104 -0.51 -12.13 15.19
C GLU A 104 -0.40 -13.14 14.04
N GLU A 105 -1.51 -13.49 13.38
CA GLU A 105 -1.49 -14.38 12.22
C GLU A 105 -0.78 -13.71 11.05
N GLN A 106 0.06 -14.48 10.38
CA GLN A 106 0.84 -14.04 9.23
C GLN A 106 0.26 -14.53 7.92
N GLU A 107 0.33 -13.67 6.91
CA GLU A 107 -0.06 -13.98 5.55
C GLU A 107 1.02 -13.50 4.57
N GLU A 108 1.12 -14.19 3.43
CA GLU A 108 1.98 -13.77 2.33
C GLU A 108 1.16 -13.10 1.22
N ARG A 109 1.79 -12.14 0.53
CA ARG A 109 1.26 -11.39 -0.61
C ARG A 109 2.26 -11.35 -1.75
#